data_AF-A0A8H5R407-F1
#
_entry.id   AF-A0A8H5R407-F1
#
_cell.length_a   1.000
_cell.length_b   1.000
_cell.length_c   1.000
_cell.angle_alpha   90.00
_cell.angle_beta   90.00
_cell.angle_gamma   90.00
#
_symmetry.space_group_name_H-M   'P 1'
#
loop_
_entity.id
_entity.type
_entity.pdbx_description
1 polymer ?
#
loop_
_entity_poly.entity_id
_entity_poly.type
_entity_poly.pdbx_seq_one_letter_code
_entity_poly.pdbx_strand_id
1 'polypeptide(L)'
;MRLSTAVKSACFFLLGPSTFAEGAKTPQGSLQMWPIPDGVPIASSFDVKARVPGGKWEKIETFQPVLNEVNFTTGNSIKHNSSLAYFDFNGTVEIQAKYLKDRVSKAVIRPYSLNLTPKKSGSVVTFTLNEPRDIIVQVNDEIFDVLHIFTNPPDTGVPSEYDKDVMYYGPGYHKLNSTLEVGSGKTLYVAGGAVISAPDITVTNSSDVTIRGRGLLYSPKGNGVLVYRSKNVSIERLVGINFLARAYESKDVTFSHWRDFSAVQWGDGMDVFCCENVLIDSVFLRNSDDCIAVYAHRDEWYGNSTNVTIQNSILWADVAHPINVGTHGNTQDPETIAGLTIRNIDILDQREGQVDYQGTIALNPGDGNLIQDVLIDDVRVEDIRVGQLLNFRVMYNTKYNTSPGRGIKDVLVRDLKYTGTKASMSIFVGYDEDRTISNVTFENLVINGKVISDNMQKPGWYLTTDFIPAYANEHVHNMTFTST
;
A
#
# COMPACT_ATOMS: atom_id res chain seq x y z
N MET A 1 56.88 13.18 -26.02
CA MET A 1 55.43 13.01 -26.22
C MET A 1 55.06 11.70 -25.55
N ARG A 2 54.36 11.76 -24.42
CA ARG A 2 54.13 10.66 -23.48
C ARG A 2 52.93 9.82 -23.95
N LEU A 3 53.09 8.50 -24.05
CA LEU A 3 51.99 7.55 -23.94
C LEU A 3 51.91 7.09 -22.48
N SER A 4 50.77 7.33 -21.83
CA SER A 4 50.43 6.69 -20.56
C SER A 4 49.01 6.13 -20.66
N THR A 5 48.93 4.82 -20.67
CA THR A 5 47.75 3.98 -20.51
C THR A 5 47.20 4.14 -19.09
N ALA A 6 45.95 4.57 -18.96
CA ALA A 6 45.25 4.61 -17.68
C ALA A 6 44.56 3.26 -17.41
N VAL A 7 44.94 2.66 -16.29
CA VAL A 7 44.42 1.40 -15.74
C VAL A 7 43.05 1.65 -15.10
N LYS A 8 42.06 0.83 -15.44
CA LYS A 8 40.78 0.73 -14.72
C LYS A 8 40.99 -0.14 -13.46
N SER A 9 40.84 0.43 -12.27
CA SER A 9 40.74 -0.32 -11.02
C SER A 9 39.37 -1.02 -10.94
N ALA A 10 39.38 -2.34 -10.85
CA ALA A 10 38.27 -3.14 -10.35
C ALA A 10 38.69 -3.71 -8.99
N CYS A 11 38.07 -3.24 -7.90
CA CYS A 11 38.28 -3.79 -6.57
C CYS A 11 37.50 -5.11 -6.45
N PHE A 12 38.19 -6.24 -6.58
CA PHE A 12 37.72 -7.53 -6.09
C PHE A 12 37.99 -7.60 -4.58
N PHE A 13 36.93 -7.55 -3.77
CA PHE A 13 37.03 -7.97 -2.36
C PHE A 13 37.01 -9.50 -2.29
N LEU A 14 38.17 -10.08 -2.02
CA LEU A 14 38.32 -11.48 -1.63
C LEU A 14 37.86 -11.63 -0.17
N LEU A 15 36.72 -12.31 0.03
CA LEU A 15 36.27 -12.78 1.34
C LEU A 15 37.18 -13.94 1.78
N GLY A 16 38.00 -13.72 2.79
CA GLY A 16 38.72 -14.78 3.50
C GLY A 16 37.78 -15.57 4.41
N PRO A 17 38.02 -16.88 4.64
CA PRO A 17 37.17 -17.70 5.50
C PRO A 17 37.36 -17.29 6.96
N SER A 18 36.31 -16.75 7.57
CA SER A 18 36.24 -16.50 9.00
C SER A 18 36.05 -17.81 9.76
N THR A 19 36.95 -18.08 10.69
CA THR A 19 36.90 -19.18 11.65
C THR A 19 35.62 -19.11 12.50
N PHE A 20 34.84 -20.18 12.49
CA PHE A 20 33.68 -20.35 13.37
C PHE A 20 34.12 -20.34 14.84
N ALA A 21 33.73 -19.30 15.57
CA ALA A 21 33.64 -19.35 17.01
C ALA A 21 32.27 -19.92 17.39
N GLU A 22 32.28 -21.12 17.95
CA GLU A 22 31.15 -21.76 18.62
C GLU A 22 30.65 -20.86 19.76
N GLY A 23 29.33 -20.62 19.81
CA GLY A 23 28.66 -20.03 20.97
C GLY A 23 27.92 -18.70 20.77
N ALA A 24 27.38 -18.41 19.59
CA ALA A 24 26.30 -17.42 19.51
C ALA A 24 25.02 -18.06 20.08
N LYS A 25 24.64 -17.69 21.31
CA LYS A 25 23.28 -17.97 21.82
C LYS A 25 22.29 -17.48 20.76
N THR A 26 21.45 -18.38 20.24
CA THR A 26 20.30 -18.00 19.43
C THR A 26 19.56 -16.89 20.19
N PRO A 27 19.27 -15.73 19.58
CA PRO A 27 18.57 -14.66 20.27
C PRO A 27 17.32 -15.23 20.94
N GLN A 28 17.21 -15.06 22.26
CA GLN A 28 16.01 -15.43 22.99
C GLN A 28 14.88 -14.55 22.46
N GLY A 29 13.86 -15.17 21.85
CA GLY A 29 12.75 -14.44 21.24
C GLY A 29 12.12 -13.44 22.23
N SER A 30 11.74 -12.27 21.74
CA SER A 30 11.05 -11.23 22.50
C SER A 30 9.67 -10.96 21.94
N LEU A 31 8.75 -10.53 22.81
CA LEU A 31 7.40 -10.09 22.48
C LEU A 31 7.12 -8.82 23.28
N GLN A 32 6.74 -7.73 22.60
CA GLN A 32 6.44 -6.44 23.19
C GLN A 32 5.06 -5.98 22.76
N MET A 33 4.22 -5.65 23.73
CA MET A 33 2.84 -5.21 23.55
C MET A 33 2.60 -3.96 24.38
N TRP A 34 1.58 -3.20 24.02
CA TRP A 34 1.19 -1.99 24.74
C TRP A 34 -0.32 -2.02 25.02
N PRO A 35 -0.76 -1.55 26.19
CA PRO A 35 -2.19 -1.41 26.48
C PRO A 35 -2.82 -0.36 25.57
N ILE A 36 -4.11 -0.53 25.27
CA ILE A 36 -4.90 0.49 24.59
C ILE A 36 -5.25 1.60 25.60
N PRO A 37 -4.94 2.88 25.33
CA PRO A 37 -5.33 3.96 26.22
C PRO A 37 -6.84 4.10 26.41
N ASP A 38 -7.24 4.56 27.59
CA ASP A 38 -8.65 4.86 27.89
C ASP A 38 -9.24 5.84 26.87
N GLY A 39 -10.48 5.58 26.44
CA GLY A 39 -11.22 6.41 25.48
C GLY A 39 -10.96 6.06 24.01
N VAL A 40 -10.06 5.11 23.72
CA VAL A 40 -9.84 4.59 22.36
C VAL A 40 -10.77 3.38 22.12
N PRO A 41 -11.50 3.32 20.98
CA PRO A 41 -12.38 2.19 20.68
C PRO A 41 -11.64 0.84 20.60
N ILE A 42 -12.18 -0.16 21.31
CA ILE A 42 -11.68 -1.54 21.32
C ILE A 42 -12.60 -2.48 20.56
N ALA A 43 -12.03 -3.40 19.81
CA ALA A 43 -12.77 -4.45 19.13
C ALA A 43 -13.00 -5.65 20.06
N SER A 44 -14.08 -6.39 19.82
CA SER A 44 -14.49 -7.53 20.67
C SER A 44 -14.80 -8.81 19.89
N SER A 45 -14.55 -8.82 18.58
CA SER A 45 -14.82 -9.99 17.73
C SER A 45 -13.82 -11.13 17.95
N PHE A 46 -12.59 -10.83 18.41
CA PHE A 46 -11.53 -11.80 18.61
C PHE A 46 -10.90 -11.69 20.01
N ASP A 47 -10.66 -12.82 20.67
CA ASP A 47 -9.71 -12.93 21.80
C ASP A 47 -8.35 -13.38 21.24
N VAL A 48 -7.37 -12.48 21.29
CA VAL A 48 -6.05 -12.65 20.66
C VAL A 48 -4.98 -12.85 21.73
N LYS A 49 -4.13 -13.86 21.52
CA LYS A 49 -2.98 -14.16 22.37
C LYS A 49 -1.76 -14.45 21.53
N ALA A 50 -0.59 -14.07 22.04
CA ALA A 50 0.69 -14.47 21.47
C ALA A 50 1.64 -14.98 22.56
N ARG A 51 2.65 -15.73 22.15
CA ARG A 51 3.79 -16.09 23.01
C ARG A 51 5.04 -16.38 22.18
N VAL A 52 6.19 -16.18 22.79
CA VAL A 52 7.42 -16.84 22.36
C VAL A 52 7.27 -18.35 22.63
N PRO A 53 7.68 -19.26 21.72
CA PRO A 53 7.57 -20.71 21.93
C PRO A 53 8.08 -21.16 23.30
N GLY A 54 7.29 -21.96 24.00
CA GLY A 54 7.57 -22.40 25.38
C GLY A 54 7.24 -21.38 26.49
N GLY A 55 6.90 -20.14 26.12
CA GLY A 55 6.48 -19.08 27.04
C GLY A 55 5.01 -19.15 27.47
N LYS A 56 4.59 -18.16 28.25
CA LYS A 56 3.19 -17.96 28.66
C LYS A 56 2.43 -17.26 27.54
N TRP A 57 1.16 -17.64 27.34
CA TRP A 57 0.24 -16.90 26.48
C TRP A 57 -0.07 -15.53 27.10
N GLU A 58 0.20 -14.47 26.34
CA GLU A 58 -0.09 -13.09 26.70
C GLU A 58 -1.25 -12.56 25.85
N LYS A 59 -2.17 -11.84 26.47
CA LYS A 59 -3.33 -11.27 25.78
C LYS A 59 -2.89 -10.03 25.01
N ILE A 60 -3.30 -9.94 23.75
CA ILE A 60 -3.15 -8.75 22.92
C ILE A 60 -4.52 -8.08 22.83
N GLU A 61 -4.58 -6.81 23.22
CA GLU A 61 -5.78 -6.00 23.05
C GLU A 61 -5.96 -5.60 21.58
N THR A 62 -7.20 -5.48 21.14
CA THR A 62 -7.53 -5.17 19.75
C THR A 62 -8.16 -3.79 19.62
N PHE A 63 -7.53 -2.93 18.83
CA PHE A 63 -8.11 -1.67 18.37
C PHE A 63 -9.27 -1.95 17.42
N GLN A 64 -10.21 -1.00 17.31
CA GLN A 64 -11.37 -1.09 16.43
C GLN A 64 -11.26 -0.13 15.24
N PRO A 65 -10.55 -0.51 14.15
CA PRO A 65 -10.66 0.23 12.90
C PRO A 65 -12.08 0.13 12.35
N VAL A 66 -12.45 1.14 11.56
CA VAL A 66 -13.75 1.24 10.89
C VAL A 66 -13.52 1.16 9.39
N LEU A 67 -14.38 0.41 8.71
CA LEU A 67 -14.32 0.09 7.29
C LEU A 67 -15.60 0.59 6.61
N ASN A 68 -15.54 0.81 5.31
CA ASN A 68 -16.67 1.33 4.56
C ASN A 68 -17.27 0.29 3.61
N GLU A 69 -18.58 0.34 3.44
CA GLU A 69 -19.28 -0.35 2.37
C GLU A 69 -20.24 0.60 1.68
N VAL A 70 -19.94 0.96 0.43
CA VAL A 70 -20.83 1.79 -0.38
C VAL A 70 -21.90 0.93 -1.03
N ASN A 71 -23.15 1.38 -0.94
CA ASN A 71 -24.27 0.86 -1.70
C ASN A 71 -24.36 1.64 -3.03
N PHE A 72 -23.94 1.01 -4.13
CA PHE A 72 -23.91 1.64 -5.45
C PHE A 72 -25.29 2.01 -6.03
N THR A 73 -26.38 1.48 -5.48
CA THR A 73 -27.74 1.84 -5.90
C THR A 73 -28.22 3.13 -5.26
N THR A 74 -27.86 3.39 -4.01
CA THR A 74 -28.38 4.52 -3.22
C THR A 74 -27.35 5.61 -2.96
N GLY A 75 -26.06 5.34 -3.11
CA GLY A 75 -24.96 6.21 -2.70
C GLY A 75 -24.71 6.23 -1.19
N ASN A 76 -25.54 5.55 -0.38
CA ASN A 76 -25.34 5.47 1.06
C ASN A 76 -24.17 4.56 1.42
N SER A 77 -23.59 4.78 2.59
CA SER A 77 -22.48 3.99 3.13
C SER A 77 -22.86 3.31 4.44
N ILE A 78 -22.44 2.06 4.61
CA ILE A 78 -22.48 1.32 5.87
C ILE A 78 -21.07 1.29 6.44
N LYS A 79 -20.96 1.53 7.76
CA LYS A 79 -19.69 1.43 8.48
C LYS A 79 -19.62 0.09 9.20
N HIS A 80 -18.50 -0.61 9.04
CA HIS A 80 -18.25 -1.89 9.70
C HIS A 80 -17.06 -1.77 10.63
N ASN A 81 -17.18 -2.34 11.82
CA ASN A 81 -16.03 -2.45 12.73
C ASN A 81 -15.22 -3.69 12.39
N SER A 82 -13.89 -3.58 12.51
CA SER A 82 -12.97 -4.71 12.41
C SER A 82 -12.08 -4.81 13.65
N SER A 83 -11.17 -5.77 13.68
CA SER A 83 -10.21 -5.94 14.77
C SER A 83 -8.78 -5.70 14.28
N LEU A 84 -8.00 -4.97 15.07
CA LEU A 84 -6.57 -4.77 14.84
C LEU A 84 -5.79 -5.12 16.10
N ALA A 85 -4.93 -6.15 16.03
CA ALA A 85 -3.88 -6.39 17.01
C ALA A 85 -2.55 -5.87 16.45
N TYR A 86 -1.76 -5.17 17.27
CA TYR A 86 -0.38 -4.86 16.88
C TYR A 86 0.59 -5.03 18.04
N PHE A 87 1.78 -5.55 17.73
CA PHE A 87 2.82 -5.85 18.71
C PHE A 87 4.16 -6.05 18.01
N ASP A 88 5.26 -5.90 18.75
CA ASP A 88 6.60 -6.12 18.21
C ASP A 88 7.17 -7.46 18.69
N PHE A 89 7.96 -8.12 17.85
CA PHE A 89 8.66 -9.34 18.25
C PHE A 89 9.93 -9.60 17.43
N ASN A 90 10.81 -10.44 17.96
CA ASN A 90 11.91 -11.03 17.19
C ASN A 90 11.91 -12.56 17.33
N GLY A 91 12.56 -13.24 16.38
CA GLY A 91 12.52 -14.70 16.31
C GLY A 91 11.11 -15.19 15.98
N THR A 92 10.64 -16.21 16.70
CA THR A 92 9.37 -16.87 16.44
C THR A 92 8.32 -16.51 17.50
N VAL A 93 7.08 -16.29 17.08
CA VAL A 93 5.90 -16.19 17.95
C VAL A 93 4.80 -17.16 17.51
N GLU A 94 4.15 -17.78 18.49
CA GLU A 94 2.91 -18.53 18.30
C GLU A 94 1.73 -17.60 18.58
N ILE A 95 0.71 -17.63 17.72
CA ILE A 95 -0.47 -16.78 17.80
C ILE A 95 -1.71 -17.66 17.93
N GLN A 96 -2.63 -17.23 18.78
CA GLN A 96 -3.96 -17.79 18.96
C GLN A 96 -4.99 -16.68 18.82
N ALA A 97 -5.91 -16.83 17.87
CA ALA A 97 -7.05 -15.94 17.67
C ALA A 97 -8.34 -16.74 17.83
N LYS A 98 -9.12 -16.47 18.87
CA LYS A 98 -10.44 -17.07 19.08
C LYS A 98 -11.51 -16.13 18.55
N TYR A 99 -12.26 -16.55 17.53
CA TYR A 99 -13.44 -15.83 17.09
C TYR A 99 -14.56 -15.98 18.12
N LEU A 100 -15.15 -14.87 18.56
CA LEU A 100 -16.09 -14.82 19.67
C LEU A 100 -17.55 -14.78 19.24
N LYS A 101 -17.85 -14.42 17.98
CA LYS A 101 -19.23 -14.30 17.49
C LYS A 101 -19.83 -15.62 17.03
N ASP A 102 -19.02 -16.54 16.51
CA ASP A 102 -19.50 -17.84 16.03
C ASP A 102 -18.38 -18.91 16.02
N ARG A 103 -18.73 -20.15 15.66
CA ARG A 103 -17.79 -21.20 15.26
C ARG A 103 -17.03 -20.80 14.00
N VAL A 104 -15.80 -21.27 13.88
CA VAL A 104 -15.03 -21.10 12.65
C VAL A 104 -15.20 -22.36 11.81
N SER A 105 -15.84 -22.24 10.64
CA SER A 105 -15.93 -23.30 9.63
C SER A 105 -14.71 -23.29 8.72
N LYS A 106 -14.22 -22.09 8.36
CA LYS A 106 -13.07 -21.84 7.48
C LYS A 106 -12.19 -20.74 8.05
N ALA A 107 -10.88 -20.88 7.92
CA ALA A 107 -9.92 -19.85 8.29
C ALA A 107 -8.80 -19.79 7.25
N VAL A 108 -8.43 -18.57 6.85
CA VAL A 108 -7.31 -18.30 5.95
C VAL A 108 -6.46 -17.15 6.51
N ILE A 109 -5.20 -17.09 6.11
CA ILE A 109 -4.30 -15.97 6.39
C ILE A 109 -3.93 -15.33 5.06
N ARG A 110 -4.07 -14.01 4.97
CA ARG A 110 -3.80 -13.21 3.78
C ARG A 110 -2.67 -12.20 4.05
N PRO A 111 -1.85 -11.82 3.05
CA PRO A 111 -1.89 -12.29 1.66
C PRO A 111 -1.47 -13.76 1.50
N TYR A 112 -2.05 -14.44 0.51
CA TYR A 112 -1.74 -15.85 0.22
C TYR A 112 -0.28 -16.07 -0.19
N SER A 113 0.39 -15.03 -0.69
CA SER A 113 1.82 -15.03 -1.04
C SER A 113 2.74 -15.43 0.12
N LEU A 114 2.31 -15.22 1.38
CA LEU A 114 3.06 -15.60 2.58
C LEU A 114 3.03 -17.11 2.86
N ASN A 115 2.18 -17.88 2.17
CA ASN A 115 2.04 -19.32 2.34
C ASN A 115 1.80 -19.78 3.79
N LEU A 116 1.10 -18.94 4.57
CA LEU A 116 0.76 -19.24 5.97
C LEU A 116 -0.53 -20.07 6.03
N THR A 117 -0.44 -21.28 6.60
CA THR A 117 -1.60 -22.15 6.79
C THR A 117 -2.01 -22.18 8.26
N PRO A 118 -3.17 -21.61 8.63
CA PRO A 118 -3.65 -21.67 10.00
C PRO A 118 -4.18 -23.06 10.37
N LYS A 119 -4.01 -23.43 11.64
CA LYS A 119 -4.69 -24.59 12.27
C LYS A 119 -5.93 -24.11 12.99
N LYS A 120 -7.03 -24.83 12.83
CA LYS A 120 -8.32 -24.50 13.43
C LYS A 120 -8.79 -25.58 14.40
N SER A 121 -9.29 -25.18 15.57
CA SER A 121 -9.95 -26.06 16.54
C SER A 121 -11.15 -25.33 17.16
N GLY A 122 -12.37 -25.77 16.85
CA GLY A 122 -13.58 -25.05 17.26
C GLY A 122 -13.61 -23.63 16.68
N SER A 123 -13.69 -22.61 17.54
CA SER A 123 -13.61 -21.20 17.16
C SER A 123 -12.20 -20.59 17.24
N VAL A 124 -11.19 -21.42 17.54
CA VAL A 124 -9.80 -20.99 17.73
C VAL A 124 -9.00 -21.24 16.46
N VAL A 125 -8.30 -20.22 16.00
CA VAL A 125 -7.32 -20.24 14.90
C VAL A 125 -5.93 -20.06 15.50
N THR A 126 -4.97 -20.90 15.09
CA THR A 126 -3.58 -20.87 15.59
C THR A 126 -2.59 -20.97 14.44
N PHE A 127 -1.48 -20.26 14.55
CA PHE A 127 -0.39 -20.28 13.57
C PHE A 127 0.87 -19.68 14.20
N THR A 128 1.95 -19.65 13.43
CA THR A 128 3.26 -19.19 13.87
C THR A 128 3.79 -18.17 12.87
N LEU A 129 4.40 -17.10 13.37
CA LEU A 129 5.22 -16.18 12.58
C LEU A 129 6.67 -16.34 13.00
N ASN A 130 7.57 -16.47 12.03
CA ASN A 130 9.02 -16.60 12.27
C ASN A 130 9.78 -15.28 12.10
N GLU A 131 9.05 -14.23 11.70
CA GLU A 131 9.56 -12.88 11.50
C GLU A 131 8.36 -11.93 11.41
N PRO A 132 8.53 -10.64 11.74
CA PRO A 132 7.46 -9.65 11.62
C PRO A 132 6.86 -9.60 10.23
N ARG A 133 5.53 -9.65 10.18
CA ARG A 133 4.68 -9.59 8.97
C ARG A 133 3.35 -8.91 9.30
N ASP A 134 2.83 -8.17 8.33
CA ASP A 134 1.46 -7.67 8.34
C ASP A 134 0.57 -8.72 7.67
N ILE A 135 -0.49 -9.15 8.37
CA ILE A 135 -1.39 -10.21 7.90
C ILE A 135 -2.85 -9.94 8.28
N ILE A 136 -3.75 -10.63 7.59
CA ILE A 136 -5.18 -10.68 7.91
C ILE A 136 -5.57 -12.12 8.20
N VAL A 137 -6.18 -12.36 9.35
CA VAL A 137 -6.87 -13.61 9.67
C VAL A 137 -8.35 -13.45 9.31
N GLN A 138 -8.75 -14.14 8.26
CA GLN A 138 -10.13 -14.15 7.77
C GLN A 138 -10.81 -15.46 8.16
N VAL A 139 -11.98 -15.37 8.77
CA VAL A 139 -12.79 -16.51 9.20
C VAL A 139 -14.13 -16.53 8.47
N ASN A 140 -14.62 -17.71 8.12
CA ASN A 140 -15.94 -17.93 7.54
C ASN A 140 -16.26 -17.08 6.29
N ASP A 141 -15.23 -16.72 5.52
CA ASP A 141 -15.34 -15.82 4.35
C ASP A 141 -15.82 -14.38 4.70
N GLU A 142 -15.84 -14.00 5.98
CA GLU A 142 -16.13 -12.63 6.43
C GLU A 142 -15.09 -11.65 5.91
N ILE A 143 -15.52 -10.52 5.38
CA ILE A 143 -14.63 -9.53 4.76
C ILE A 143 -14.44 -8.28 5.62
N PHE A 144 -15.43 -7.94 6.44
CA PHE A 144 -15.38 -6.77 7.31
C PHE A 144 -14.97 -7.13 8.74
N ASP A 145 -15.53 -8.22 9.30
CA ASP A 145 -15.23 -8.68 10.66
C ASP A 145 -14.02 -9.62 10.69
N VAL A 146 -12.86 -9.11 10.27
CA VAL A 146 -11.58 -9.83 10.23
C VAL A 146 -10.66 -9.37 11.36
N LEU A 147 -9.56 -10.11 11.56
CA LEU A 147 -8.48 -9.71 12.46
C LEU A 147 -7.25 -9.32 11.64
N HIS A 148 -6.91 -8.03 11.67
CA HIS A 148 -5.63 -7.50 11.18
C HIS A 148 -4.58 -7.69 12.28
N ILE A 149 -3.40 -8.15 11.90
CA ILE A 149 -2.26 -8.28 12.81
C ILE A 149 -1.08 -7.57 12.16
N PHE A 150 -0.63 -6.49 12.81
CA PHE A 150 0.55 -5.74 12.38
C PHE A 150 1.70 -5.97 13.34
N THR A 151 2.88 -6.26 12.80
CA THR A 151 4.03 -6.55 13.64
C THR A 151 5.29 -5.88 13.13
N ASN A 152 6.15 -5.48 14.06
CA ASN A 152 7.46 -4.93 13.74
C ASN A 152 8.56 -5.65 14.54
N PRO A 153 9.83 -5.54 14.12
CA PRO A 153 10.92 -5.78 15.05
C PRO A 153 10.88 -4.76 16.21
N PRO A 154 11.33 -5.12 17.42
CA PRO A 154 11.40 -4.20 18.55
C PRO A 154 12.16 -2.93 18.20
N ASP A 155 11.67 -1.77 18.66
CA ASP A 155 12.32 -0.49 18.38
C ASP A 155 13.62 -0.34 19.20
N THR A 156 14.76 -0.50 18.55
CA THR A 156 16.08 -0.31 19.17
C THR A 156 16.56 1.15 19.11
N GLY A 157 15.83 2.04 18.45
CA GLY A 157 16.20 3.43 18.18
C GLY A 157 15.25 4.45 18.79
N VAL A 158 14.74 4.18 19.99
CA VAL A 158 13.86 5.10 20.72
C VAL A 158 14.65 6.38 21.06
N PRO A 159 14.23 7.57 20.58
CA PRO A 159 14.92 8.81 20.90
C PRO A 159 14.67 9.22 22.36
N SER A 160 15.54 10.09 22.89
CA SER A 160 15.31 10.67 24.22
C SER A 160 14.15 11.65 24.19
N GLU A 161 13.26 11.56 25.17
CA GLU A 161 12.19 12.56 25.38
C GLU A 161 12.71 13.96 25.74
N TYR A 162 13.99 14.07 26.14
CA TYR A 162 14.65 15.33 26.50
C TYR A 162 15.44 15.94 25.33
N ASP A 163 15.49 15.28 24.17
CA ASP A 163 16.13 15.84 23.00
C ASP A 163 15.30 17.02 22.47
N LYS A 164 15.93 18.19 22.36
CA LYS A 164 15.29 19.44 21.91
C LYS A 164 14.75 19.37 20.47
N ASP A 165 15.24 18.42 19.67
CA ASP A 165 14.83 18.20 18.30
C ASP A 165 13.78 17.09 18.17
N VAL A 166 13.32 16.54 19.30
CA VAL A 166 12.31 15.47 19.35
C VAL A 166 11.01 15.98 19.99
N MET A 167 9.91 15.83 19.27
CA MET A 167 8.55 15.97 19.78
C MET A 167 8.08 14.59 20.22
N TYR A 168 8.17 14.31 21.53
CA TYR A 168 7.92 12.97 22.07
C TYR A 168 6.50 12.83 22.64
N TYR A 169 5.74 11.85 22.16
CA TYR A 169 4.46 11.44 22.73
C TYR A 169 4.56 10.02 23.31
N GLY A 170 4.58 9.93 24.64
CA GLY A 170 4.60 8.66 25.38
C GLY A 170 3.24 7.96 25.45
N PRO A 171 3.14 6.77 26.08
CA PRO A 171 1.89 6.02 26.19
C PRO A 171 0.74 6.85 26.79
N GLY A 172 -0.46 6.71 26.22
CA GLY A 172 -1.65 7.49 26.62
C GLY A 172 -2.42 8.05 25.42
N TYR A 173 -3.62 8.59 25.69
CA TYR A 173 -4.45 9.24 24.67
C TYR A 173 -4.22 10.76 24.67
N HIS A 174 -3.65 11.27 23.59
CA HIS A 174 -3.27 12.67 23.42
C HIS A 174 -4.22 13.35 22.44
N LYS A 175 -5.13 14.18 22.96
CA LYS A 175 -6.07 14.94 22.14
C LYS A 175 -5.55 16.37 21.96
N LEU A 176 -5.21 16.73 20.72
CA LEU A 176 -4.78 18.06 20.33
C LEU A 176 -5.98 18.87 19.80
N ASN A 177 -5.98 20.17 20.07
CA ASN A 177 -7.03 21.09 19.62
C ASN A 177 -6.63 21.91 18.39
N SER A 178 -5.39 21.76 17.93
CA SER A 178 -4.81 22.47 16.79
C SER A 178 -3.92 21.51 15.99
N THR A 179 -3.70 21.84 14.72
CA THR A 179 -2.72 21.16 13.86
C THR A 179 -1.35 21.10 14.54
N LEU A 180 -0.70 19.94 14.44
CA LEU A 180 0.65 19.72 14.94
C LEU A 180 1.65 19.91 13.80
N GLU A 181 2.36 21.02 13.81
CA GLU A 181 3.40 21.31 12.83
C GLU A 181 4.73 20.68 13.25
N VAL A 182 5.35 19.89 12.36
CA VAL A 182 6.68 19.30 12.56
C VAL A 182 7.65 20.01 11.61
N GLY A 183 8.42 20.94 12.18
CA GLY A 183 9.35 21.79 11.43
C GLY A 183 10.67 21.11 11.07
N SER A 184 11.49 21.83 10.30
CA SER A 184 12.78 21.33 9.80
C SER A 184 13.71 20.78 10.89
N GLY A 185 14.40 19.68 10.59
CA GLY A 185 15.34 19.02 11.49
C GLY A 185 14.72 18.32 12.70
N LYS A 186 13.38 18.27 12.78
CA LYS A 186 12.67 17.68 13.93
C LYS A 186 12.28 16.23 13.69
N THR A 187 12.18 15.50 14.80
CA THR A 187 11.55 14.18 14.84
C THR A 187 10.28 14.23 15.67
N LEU A 188 9.13 13.87 15.10
CA LEU A 188 7.94 13.49 15.87
C LEU A 188 8.03 12.00 16.20
N TYR A 189 8.16 11.67 17.48
CA TYR A 189 8.20 10.29 17.95
C TYR A 189 6.92 9.93 18.71
N VAL A 190 6.17 8.94 18.20
CA VAL A 190 4.92 8.46 18.81
C VAL A 190 5.15 7.06 19.38
N ALA A 191 5.33 6.96 20.70
CA ALA A 191 5.68 5.72 21.37
C ALA A 191 4.58 4.64 21.22
N GLY A 192 4.96 3.36 21.33
CA GLY A 192 3.97 2.29 21.42
C GLY A 192 3.06 2.48 22.64
N GLY A 193 1.76 2.25 22.46
CA GLY A 193 0.74 2.58 23.46
C GLY A 193 0.34 4.06 23.51
N ALA A 194 0.93 4.93 22.68
CA ALA A 194 0.45 6.29 22.48
C ALA A 194 -0.60 6.32 21.36
N VAL A 195 -1.66 7.10 21.57
CA VAL A 195 -2.65 7.41 20.54
C VAL A 195 -2.78 8.94 20.44
N ILE A 196 -2.55 9.49 19.26
CA ILE A 196 -2.71 10.94 19.01
C ILE A 196 -3.99 11.16 18.20
N SER A 197 -4.82 12.08 18.66
CA SER A 197 -5.91 12.65 17.86
C SER A 197 -5.68 14.14 17.69
N ALA A 198 -5.46 14.56 16.45
CA ALA A 198 -5.18 15.94 16.08
C ALA A 198 -6.04 16.36 14.88
N PRO A 199 -6.28 17.67 14.67
CA PRO A 199 -6.83 18.18 13.42
C PRO A 199 -5.99 17.75 12.23
N ASP A 200 -4.67 17.95 12.22
CA ASP A 200 -3.75 17.36 11.23
C ASP A 200 -2.34 17.33 11.84
N ILE A 201 -1.44 16.57 11.23
CA ILE A 201 0.01 16.69 11.46
C ILE A 201 0.62 17.17 10.15
N THR A 202 1.32 18.30 10.16
CA THR A 202 1.82 18.91 8.92
C THR A 202 3.32 19.05 8.92
N VAL A 203 3.92 18.85 7.75
CA VAL A 203 5.31 19.19 7.44
C VAL A 203 5.26 20.17 6.28
N THR A 204 5.41 21.46 6.56
CA THR A 204 5.21 22.52 5.57
C THR A 204 6.51 23.28 5.35
N ASN A 205 6.90 23.46 4.08
CA ASN A 205 8.10 24.23 3.69
C ASN A 205 9.35 23.85 4.51
N SER A 206 9.52 22.55 4.78
CA SER A 206 10.51 22.05 5.73
C SER A 206 11.47 21.05 5.12
N SER A 207 12.58 20.79 5.81
CA SER A 207 13.56 19.79 5.40
C SER A 207 14.06 18.94 6.56
N ASP A 208 14.45 17.70 6.26
CA ASP A 208 15.07 16.78 7.22
C ASP A 208 14.13 16.45 8.40
N VAL A 209 12.92 16.00 8.10
CA VAL A 209 11.88 15.72 9.09
C VAL A 209 11.62 14.21 9.19
N THR A 210 11.48 13.71 10.42
CA THR A 210 11.10 12.31 10.66
C THR A 210 9.85 12.25 11.52
N ILE A 211 8.84 11.47 11.11
CA ILE A 211 7.66 11.16 11.91
C ILE A 211 7.64 9.65 12.09
N ARG A 212 7.94 9.14 13.28
CA ARG A 212 8.14 7.70 13.48
C ARG A 212 7.63 7.19 14.81
N GLY A 213 7.50 5.87 14.93
CA GLY A 213 7.30 5.23 16.23
C GLY A 213 6.57 3.90 16.13
N ARG A 214 5.72 3.62 17.13
CA ARG A 214 4.84 2.44 17.20
C ARG A 214 3.41 2.80 17.64
N GLY A 215 3.14 4.09 17.83
CA GLY A 215 1.82 4.55 18.23
C GLY A 215 0.85 4.67 17.07
N LEU A 216 -0.36 5.11 17.42
CA LEU A 216 -1.49 5.21 16.51
C LEU A 216 -1.96 6.66 16.37
N LEU A 217 -2.33 7.04 15.15
CA LEU A 217 -2.97 8.31 14.82
C LEU A 217 -4.46 8.04 14.54
N TYR A 218 -5.33 8.77 15.24
CA TYR A 218 -6.77 8.53 15.22
C TYR A 218 -7.55 9.80 14.92
N SER A 219 -8.44 9.74 13.93
CA SER A 219 -9.42 10.80 13.70
C SER A 219 -10.80 10.24 13.34
N PRO A 220 -11.89 10.73 13.94
CA PRO A 220 -13.23 10.37 13.46
C PRO A 220 -13.62 11.10 12.16
N LYS A 221 -12.84 12.10 11.72
CA LYS A 221 -13.19 13.02 10.62
C LYS A 221 -12.45 12.75 9.31
N GLY A 222 -11.37 11.97 9.31
CA GLY A 222 -10.53 11.82 8.12
C GLY A 222 -9.48 12.92 8.05
N ASN A 223 -8.50 12.87 8.95
CA ASN A 223 -7.40 13.84 9.00
C ASN A 223 -6.11 13.25 8.44
N GLY A 224 -5.01 14.00 8.41
CA GLY A 224 -3.80 13.47 7.78
C GLY A 224 -2.47 13.87 8.37
N VAL A 225 -1.47 13.08 8.01
CA VAL A 225 -0.06 13.47 8.02
C VAL A 225 0.23 14.05 6.63
N LEU A 226 0.36 15.36 6.54
CA LEU A 226 0.36 16.08 5.28
C LEU A 226 1.72 16.75 5.06
N VAL A 227 2.42 16.31 4.02
CA VAL A 227 3.74 16.84 3.64
C VAL A 227 3.57 17.81 2.48
N TYR A 228 3.81 19.09 2.74
CA TYR A 228 3.63 20.18 1.77
C TYR A 228 4.97 20.83 1.46
N ARG A 229 5.33 20.90 0.17
CA ARG A 229 6.46 21.70 -0.32
C ARG A 229 7.75 21.47 0.47
N SER A 230 7.99 20.21 0.85
CA SER A 230 9.04 19.83 1.78
C SER A 230 10.01 18.85 1.17
N LYS A 231 11.17 18.69 1.79
CA LYS A 231 12.25 17.84 1.28
C LYS A 231 12.82 16.90 2.34
N ASN A 232 13.18 15.68 1.96
CA ASN A 232 13.82 14.71 2.87
C ASN A 232 12.95 14.48 4.11
N VAL A 233 11.77 13.91 3.89
CA VAL A 233 10.78 13.61 4.93
C VAL A 233 10.58 12.11 5.04
N SER A 234 10.73 11.55 6.24
CA SER A 234 10.46 10.13 6.50
C SER A 234 9.28 9.96 7.44
N ILE A 235 8.32 9.11 7.07
CA ILE A 235 7.17 8.73 7.89
C ILE A 235 7.20 7.22 8.08
N GLU A 236 7.37 6.77 9.33
CA GLU A 236 7.75 5.38 9.61
C GLU A 236 6.96 4.72 10.73
N ARG A 237 6.49 3.50 10.46
CA ARG A 237 6.05 2.52 11.46
C ARG A 237 4.85 2.91 12.33
N LEU A 238 4.06 3.90 11.91
CA LEU A 238 2.81 4.29 12.58
C LEU A 238 1.60 3.54 12.01
N VAL A 239 0.49 3.64 12.73
CA VAL A 239 -0.83 3.19 12.28
C VAL A 239 -1.79 4.37 12.24
N GLY A 240 -2.50 4.57 11.13
CA GLY A 240 -3.59 5.53 10.98
C GLY A 240 -4.96 4.86 11.03
N ILE A 241 -5.89 5.34 11.86
CA ILE A 241 -7.32 5.00 11.74
C ILE A 241 -8.04 6.28 11.38
N ASN A 242 -8.52 6.35 10.13
CA ASN A 242 -9.06 7.56 9.49
C ASN A 242 -8.08 8.74 9.61
N PHE A 243 -6.79 8.43 9.63
CA PHE A 243 -5.69 9.38 9.67
C PHE A 243 -4.72 8.96 8.56
N LEU A 244 -4.55 9.78 7.53
CA LEU A 244 -4.09 9.35 6.20
C LEU A 244 -2.82 10.11 5.81
N ALA A 245 -1.82 9.44 5.25
CA ALA A 245 -0.50 10.03 5.01
C ALA A 245 -0.31 10.42 3.54
N ARG A 246 -0.07 11.71 3.25
CA ARG A 246 -0.09 12.26 1.89
C ARG A 246 1.03 13.27 1.65
N ALA A 247 1.48 13.39 0.41
CA ALA A 247 2.53 14.32 0.00
C ALA A 247 2.13 15.17 -1.21
N TYR A 248 2.51 16.44 -1.17
CA TYR A 248 2.16 17.47 -2.15
C TYR A 248 3.37 18.34 -2.45
N GLU A 249 3.71 18.52 -3.72
CA GLU A 249 4.82 19.35 -4.21
C GLU A 249 6.14 19.11 -3.46
N SER A 250 6.41 17.86 -3.07
CA SER A 250 7.51 17.52 -2.17
C SER A 250 8.55 16.63 -2.84
N LYS A 251 9.76 16.62 -2.28
CA LYS A 251 10.91 15.91 -2.84
C LYS A 251 11.58 15.00 -1.83
N ASP A 252 12.00 13.81 -2.24
CA ASP A 252 12.70 12.85 -1.37
C ASP A 252 11.82 12.50 -0.14
N VAL A 253 10.62 11.98 -0.38
CA VAL A 253 9.66 11.58 0.68
C VAL A 253 9.60 10.07 0.79
N THR A 254 9.78 9.55 2.00
CA THR A 254 9.69 8.11 2.28
C THR A 254 8.56 7.83 3.26
N PHE A 255 7.69 6.91 2.88
CA PHE A 255 6.73 6.27 3.77
C PHE A 255 7.16 4.82 3.93
N SER A 256 7.50 4.40 5.14
CA SER A 256 7.97 3.03 5.39
C SER A 256 7.19 2.38 6.50
N HIS A 257 6.62 1.19 6.25
CA HIS A 257 5.81 0.50 7.25
C HIS A 257 4.68 1.39 7.78
N TRP A 258 4.09 2.22 6.93
CA TRP A 258 2.86 2.92 7.27
C TRP A 258 1.70 1.93 7.13
N ARG A 259 0.75 1.96 8.07
CA ARG A 259 -0.48 1.17 7.97
C ARG A 259 -1.67 2.06 8.20
N ASP A 260 -2.71 1.97 7.39
CA ASP A 260 -3.94 2.70 7.69
C ASP A 260 -5.24 2.01 7.29
N PHE A 261 -6.31 2.58 7.85
CA PHE A 261 -7.69 2.27 7.55
C PHE A 261 -8.45 3.55 7.30
N SER A 262 -9.38 3.54 6.34
CA SER A 262 -10.32 4.64 6.18
C SER A 262 -11.76 4.18 5.98
N ALA A 263 -12.66 4.99 6.52
CA ALA A 263 -14.10 4.91 6.34
C ALA A 263 -14.70 6.31 6.41
N VAL A 264 -14.16 7.23 5.61
CA VAL A 264 -14.63 8.62 5.48
C VAL A 264 -14.87 8.93 4.00
N GLN A 265 -15.51 10.07 3.71
CA GLN A 265 -15.67 10.52 2.33
C GLN A 265 -14.29 10.90 1.76
N TRP A 266 -13.97 10.45 0.54
CA TRP A 266 -12.64 10.64 -0.08
C TRP A 266 -11.52 10.14 0.84
N GLY A 267 -11.74 8.94 1.36
CA GLY A 267 -10.87 8.29 2.33
C GLY A 267 -9.63 7.70 1.70
N ASP A 268 -9.03 8.37 0.72
CA ASP A 268 -7.84 7.91 0.02
C ASP A 268 -6.69 7.72 1.03
N GLY A 269 -5.95 6.61 0.93
CA GLY A 269 -4.83 6.34 1.80
C GLY A 269 -3.70 7.32 1.53
N MET A 270 -2.87 6.97 0.54
CA MET A 270 -1.62 7.66 0.25
C MET A 270 -1.65 8.36 -1.11
N ASP A 271 -1.89 9.66 -1.07
CA ASP A 271 -1.85 10.51 -2.26
C ASP A 271 -0.48 11.15 -2.43
N VAL A 272 -0.02 11.19 -3.68
CA VAL A 272 1.19 11.87 -4.11
C VAL A 272 0.84 12.84 -5.23
N PHE A 273 0.93 14.14 -4.95
CA PHE A 273 0.67 15.21 -5.93
C PHE A 273 1.96 15.95 -6.25
N CYS A 274 2.31 16.04 -7.53
CA CYS A 274 3.41 16.86 -8.03
C CYS A 274 4.77 16.63 -7.31
N CYS A 275 5.09 15.38 -6.95
CA CYS A 275 6.29 15.08 -6.15
C CYS A 275 7.44 14.49 -6.97
N GLU A 276 8.67 14.60 -6.45
CA GLU A 276 9.87 13.99 -7.03
C GLU A 276 10.52 13.04 -6.01
N ASN A 277 10.90 11.83 -6.43
CA ASN A 277 11.59 10.85 -5.58
C ASN A 277 10.76 10.46 -4.34
N VAL A 278 9.65 9.75 -4.56
CA VAL A 278 8.82 9.24 -3.48
C VAL A 278 8.98 7.74 -3.35
N LEU A 279 9.24 7.26 -2.13
CA LEU A 279 9.28 5.84 -1.81
C LEU A 279 8.12 5.50 -0.86
N ILE A 280 7.23 4.61 -1.30
CA ILE A 280 6.19 3.97 -0.49
C ILE A 280 6.59 2.52 -0.33
N ASP A 281 7.03 2.13 0.86
CA ASP A 281 7.66 0.82 1.11
C ASP A 281 7.03 0.11 2.31
N SER A 282 6.68 -1.16 2.11
CA SER A 282 6.19 -2.05 3.18
C SER A 282 4.91 -1.54 3.84
N VAL A 283 3.97 -0.96 3.08
CA VAL A 283 2.74 -0.40 3.66
C VAL A 283 1.57 -1.40 3.63
N PHE A 284 0.61 -1.21 4.54
CA PHE A 284 -0.69 -1.88 4.48
C PHE A 284 -1.79 -0.82 4.41
N LEU A 285 -2.65 -0.92 3.42
CA LEU A 285 -3.68 0.10 3.17
C LEU A 285 -5.03 -0.58 2.96
N ARG A 286 -6.01 -0.24 3.81
CA ARG A 286 -7.40 -0.68 3.64
C ARG A 286 -8.35 0.50 3.68
N ASN A 287 -8.71 0.99 2.51
CA ASN A 287 -9.29 2.32 2.38
C ASN A 287 -10.67 2.33 1.72
N SER A 288 -11.46 3.32 2.10
CA SER A 288 -12.80 3.58 1.57
C SER A 288 -12.81 4.42 0.28
N ASP A 289 -11.65 4.58 -0.34
CA ASP A 289 -11.41 5.19 -1.65
C ASP A 289 -10.06 4.63 -2.16
N ASP A 290 -9.29 5.36 -2.96
CA ASP A 290 -7.98 4.91 -3.46
C ASP A 290 -7.02 4.55 -2.32
N CYS A 291 -6.38 3.38 -2.35
CA CYS A 291 -5.31 3.07 -1.40
C CYS A 291 -4.09 3.94 -1.69
N ILE A 292 -3.61 3.95 -2.94
CA ILE A 292 -2.51 4.80 -3.38
C ILE A 292 -2.91 5.52 -4.65
N ALA A 293 -2.72 6.84 -4.67
CA ALA A 293 -2.95 7.65 -5.85
C ALA A 293 -1.74 8.51 -6.20
N VAL A 294 -1.34 8.48 -7.48
CA VAL A 294 -0.26 9.32 -8.02
C VAL A 294 -0.85 10.29 -9.02
N TYR A 295 -0.87 11.56 -8.63
CA TYR A 295 -1.48 12.68 -9.33
C TYR A 295 -0.42 13.66 -9.84
N ALA A 296 -0.76 14.44 -10.86
CA ALA A 296 -0.05 15.68 -11.20
C ALA A 296 -0.87 16.86 -10.63
N HIS A 297 -1.17 17.89 -11.42
CA HIS A 297 -1.90 19.06 -10.97
C HIS A 297 -3.31 18.78 -10.46
N ARG A 298 -3.63 19.37 -9.30
CA ARG A 298 -4.99 19.53 -8.79
C ARG A 298 -5.05 20.73 -7.86
N ASP A 299 -6.09 21.53 -7.99
CA ASP A 299 -6.33 22.71 -7.16
C ASP A 299 -5.11 23.65 -7.12
N GLU A 300 -4.43 23.78 -5.97
CA GLU A 300 -3.26 24.65 -5.82
C GLU A 300 -1.91 23.96 -6.07
N TRP A 301 -1.92 22.66 -6.40
CA TRP A 301 -0.70 21.87 -6.59
C TRP A 301 -0.30 21.84 -8.06
N TYR A 302 0.95 22.16 -8.39
CA TYR A 302 1.45 22.22 -9.76
C TYR A 302 2.76 21.44 -9.91
N GLY A 303 2.90 20.73 -11.03
CA GLY A 303 4.13 20.06 -11.41
C GLY A 303 3.94 18.58 -11.76
N ASN A 304 5.02 18.01 -12.27
CA ASN A 304 5.11 16.60 -12.59
C ASN A 304 5.17 15.75 -11.31
N SER A 305 4.72 14.49 -11.41
CA SER A 305 5.07 13.45 -10.44
C SER A 305 6.11 12.52 -11.05
N THR A 306 7.33 12.52 -10.51
CA THR A 306 8.46 11.80 -11.11
C THR A 306 9.20 10.92 -10.12
N ASN A 307 9.65 9.76 -10.57
CA ASN A 307 10.40 8.80 -9.78
C ASN A 307 9.65 8.39 -8.49
N VAL A 308 8.49 7.77 -8.67
CA VAL A 308 7.67 7.23 -7.57
C VAL A 308 7.84 5.71 -7.53
N THR A 309 8.25 5.17 -6.39
CA THR A 309 8.35 3.73 -6.15
C THR A 309 7.37 3.29 -5.08
N ILE A 310 6.48 2.37 -5.43
CA ILE A 310 5.55 1.67 -4.54
C ILE A 310 6.03 0.22 -4.44
N GLN A 311 6.38 -0.25 -3.24
CA GLN A 311 6.92 -1.60 -3.09
C GLN A 311 6.57 -2.32 -1.78
N ASN A 312 6.63 -3.65 -1.82
CA ASN A 312 6.51 -4.55 -0.67
C ASN A 312 5.19 -4.39 0.12
N SER A 313 4.10 -4.00 -0.56
CA SER A 313 2.89 -3.49 0.11
C SER A 313 1.66 -4.39 -0.08
N ILE A 314 0.70 -4.27 0.84
CA ILE A 314 -0.56 -5.01 0.87
C ILE A 314 -1.73 -4.02 0.76
N LEU A 315 -2.59 -4.18 -0.24
CA LEU A 315 -3.65 -3.22 -0.57
C LEU A 315 -5.04 -3.88 -0.56
N TRP A 316 -6.02 -3.23 0.06
CA TRP A 316 -7.43 -3.66 0.08
C TRP A 316 -8.35 -2.44 -0.10
N ALA A 317 -8.79 -2.21 -1.34
CA ALA A 317 -9.72 -1.11 -1.62
C ALA A 317 -11.17 -1.55 -1.36
N ASP A 318 -11.83 -0.94 -0.36
CA ASP A 318 -13.24 -1.21 -0.03
C ASP A 318 -14.22 -0.47 -0.98
N VAL A 319 -13.73 0.52 -1.74
CA VAL A 319 -14.49 1.25 -2.77
C VAL A 319 -13.68 1.38 -4.07
N ALA A 320 -12.71 2.28 -4.18
CA ALA A 320 -12.13 2.67 -5.47
C ALA A 320 -10.95 1.78 -5.91
N HIS A 321 -9.73 2.32 -5.99
CA HIS A 321 -8.59 1.60 -6.56
C HIS A 321 -7.58 1.18 -5.49
N PRO A 322 -6.99 -0.02 -5.60
CA PRO A 322 -5.73 -0.30 -4.91
C PRO A 322 -4.63 0.69 -5.36
N ILE A 323 -4.47 0.91 -6.68
CA ILE A 323 -3.53 1.90 -7.22
C ILE A 323 -4.18 2.68 -8.37
N ASN A 324 -4.22 4.00 -8.26
CA ASN A 324 -4.67 4.92 -9.30
C ASN A 324 -3.55 5.89 -9.70
N VAL A 325 -3.39 6.13 -11.00
CA VAL A 325 -2.36 7.02 -11.55
C VAL A 325 -2.97 7.91 -12.62
N GLY A 326 -2.77 9.22 -12.51
CA GLY A 326 -3.36 10.18 -13.43
C GLY A 326 -4.67 10.73 -12.89
N THR A 327 -5.72 10.82 -13.68
CA THR A 327 -6.98 11.53 -13.41
C THR A 327 -6.85 13.04 -13.29
N HIS A 328 -5.84 13.57 -12.59
CA HIS A 328 -5.69 15.01 -12.36
C HIS A 328 -4.38 15.55 -12.94
N GLY A 329 -4.50 16.60 -13.74
CA GLY A 329 -3.42 17.25 -14.49
C GLY A 329 -3.79 18.67 -14.91
N ASN A 330 -2.96 19.27 -15.77
CA ASN A 330 -3.11 20.66 -16.20
C ASN A 330 -3.24 20.81 -17.73
N THR A 331 -4.44 21.08 -18.22
CA THR A 331 -4.68 21.28 -19.66
C THR A 331 -3.91 22.48 -20.24
N GLN A 332 -3.68 23.55 -19.46
CA GLN A 332 -3.01 24.76 -19.93
C GLN A 332 -1.50 24.59 -20.02
N ASP A 333 -0.91 23.88 -19.06
CA ASP A 333 0.51 23.53 -19.02
C ASP A 333 0.67 22.03 -18.74
N PRO A 334 0.55 21.17 -19.78
CA PRO A 334 0.47 19.73 -19.61
C PRO A 334 1.67 19.08 -18.93
N GLU A 335 1.39 18.35 -17.86
CA GLU A 335 2.38 17.66 -17.04
C GLU A 335 2.61 16.22 -17.50
N THR A 336 3.60 15.59 -16.87
CA THR A 336 3.98 14.20 -17.08
C THR A 336 4.13 13.50 -15.74
N ILE A 337 3.55 12.30 -15.64
CA ILE A 337 3.84 11.34 -14.57
C ILE A 337 4.83 10.33 -15.14
N ALA A 338 6.07 10.32 -14.66
CA ALA A 338 7.16 9.53 -15.27
C ALA A 338 8.03 8.80 -14.25
N GLY A 339 8.48 7.59 -14.60
CA GLY A 339 9.35 6.78 -13.74
C GLY A 339 8.59 6.22 -12.54
N LEU A 340 7.50 5.49 -12.81
CA LEU A 340 6.70 4.83 -11.79
C LEU A 340 7.12 3.37 -11.67
N THR A 341 7.50 2.93 -10.46
CA THR A 341 7.75 1.52 -10.17
C THR A 341 6.73 1.02 -9.15
N ILE A 342 5.97 -0.01 -9.51
CA ILE A 342 5.06 -0.74 -8.65
C ILE A 342 5.62 -2.15 -8.54
N ARG A 343 6.17 -2.55 -7.39
CA ARG A 343 6.76 -3.89 -7.26
C ARG A 343 6.44 -4.65 -5.99
N ASN A 344 6.38 -5.98 -6.08
CA ASN A 344 6.12 -6.81 -4.92
C ASN A 344 4.87 -6.34 -4.14
N ILE A 345 3.73 -6.29 -4.84
CA ILE A 345 2.44 -5.85 -4.26
C ILE A 345 1.45 -7.01 -4.18
N ASP A 346 0.84 -7.18 -3.00
CA ASP A 346 -0.30 -8.06 -2.81
C ASP A 346 -1.60 -7.24 -2.77
N ILE A 347 -2.41 -7.36 -3.82
CA ILE A 347 -3.73 -6.73 -3.90
C ILE A 347 -4.76 -7.76 -3.46
N LEU A 348 -5.37 -7.49 -2.31
CA LEU A 348 -6.32 -8.39 -1.67
C LEU A 348 -7.73 -8.21 -2.23
N ASP A 349 -8.12 -7.00 -2.58
CA ASP A 349 -9.49 -6.74 -3.02
C ASP A 349 -9.60 -5.42 -3.77
N GLN A 350 -10.63 -5.34 -4.59
CA GLN A 350 -11.17 -4.11 -5.16
C GLN A 350 -12.69 -4.24 -5.17
N ARG A 351 -13.40 -3.14 -4.89
CA ARG A 351 -14.85 -3.08 -5.00
C ARG A 351 -15.35 -1.78 -5.61
N GLU A 352 -14.97 -1.49 -6.85
CA GLU A 352 -15.37 -0.26 -7.55
C GLU A 352 -16.52 -0.54 -8.53
N GLY A 353 -17.67 0.07 -8.31
CA GLY A 353 -18.89 -0.17 -9.09
C GLY A 353 -18.97 0.65 -10.39
N GLN A 354 -18.22 1.74 -10.49
CA GLN A 354 -18.23 2.65 -11.62
C GLN A 354 -17.19 2.21 -12.66
N VAL A 355 -17.65 1.70 -13.81
CA VAL A 355 -16.79 1.13 -14.87
C VAL A 355 -15.66 2.06 -15.32
N ASP A 356 -15.88 3.37 -15.34
CA ASP A 356 -14.86 4.36 -15.72
C ASP A 356 -13.72 4.52 -14.70
N TYR A 357 -13.88 3.96 -13.50
CA TYR A 357 -12.92 4.06 -12.39
C TYR A 357 -12.54 2.67 -11.86
N GLN A 358 -12.71 1.62 -12.66
CA GLN A 358 -12.27 0.28 -12.25
C GLN A 358 -10.79 0.05 -12.57
N GLY A 359 -10.20 -0.98 -11.98
CA GLY A 359 -8.82 -1.40 -12.20
C GLY A 359 -8.08 -1.57 -10.89
N THR A 360 -7.50 -2.74 -10.64
CA THR A 360 -6.65 -2.92 -9.46
C THR A 360 -5.40 -2.05 -9.54
N ILE A 361 -4.91 -1.86 -10.77
CA ILE A 361 -3.96 -0.83 -11.15
C ILE A 361 -4.58 -0.06 -12.32
N ALA A 362 -4.79 1.24 -12.13
CA ALA A 362 -5.32 2.14 -13.14
C ALA A 362 -4.28 3.16 -13.59
N LEU A 363 -4.09 3.28 -14.91
CA LEU A 363 -3.29 4.33 -15.54
C LEU A 363 -4.23 5.18 -16.40
N ASN A 364 -4.68 6.30 -15.86
CA ASN A 364 -5.79 7.07 -16.41
C ASN A 364 -5.42 8.54 -16.67
N PRO A 365 -4.51 8.89 -17.60
CA PRO A 365 -4.15 10.28 -17.81
C PRO A 365 -5.36 11.09 -18.29
N GLY A 366 -5.69 12.14 -17.54
CA GLY A 366 -6.65 13.19 -17.89
C GLY A 366 -5.97 14.56 -17.85
N ASP A 367 -6.68 15.62 -18.26
CA ASP A 367 -6.20 17.01 -18.21
C ASP A 367 -4.86 17.24 -18.91
N GLY A 368 -4.66 16.62 -20.07
CA GLY A 368 -3.41 16.74 -20.81
C GLY A 368 -2.23 15.96 -20.23
N ASN A 369 -2.37 15.22 -19.13
CA ASN A 369 -1.25 14.43 -18.59
C ASN A 369 -0.71 13.41 -19.59
N LEU A 370 0.59 13.17 -19.54
CA LEU A 370 1.25 12.01 -20.13
C LEU A 370 1.68 11.08 -18.99
N ILE A 371 1.37 9.79 -19.08
CA ILE A 371 1.97 8.77 -18.20
C ILE A 371 3.02 8.02 -19.01
N GLN A 372 4.25 7.93 -18.51
CA GLN A 372 5.30 7.18 -19.20
C GLN A 372 6.31 6.51 -18.24
N ASP A 373 7.10 5.59 -18.77
CA ASP A 373 8.18 4.91 -18.05
C ASP A 373 7.66 4.21 -16.77
N VAL A 374 6.74 3.25 -16.96
CA VAL A 374 6.06 2.52 -15.88
C VAL A 374 6.55 1.08 -15.81
N LEU A 375 7.00 0.65 -14.64
CA LEU A 375 7.29 -0.73 -14.31
C LEU A 375 6.27 -1.24 -13.29
N ILE A 376 5.53 -2.30 -13.64
CA ILE A 376 4.71 -3.10 -12.74
C ILE A 376 5.37 -4.47 -12.66
N ASP A 377 5.89 -4.87 -11.50
CA ASP A 377 6.77 -6.05 -11.38
C ASP A 377 6.45 -6.88 -10.14
N ASP A 378 6.25 -8.19 -10.28
CA ASP A 378 5.88 -9.08 -9.16
C ASP A 378 4.64 -8.53 -8.41
N VAL A 379 3.48 -8.58 -9.05
CA VAL A 379 2.20 -8.16 -8.46
C VAL A 379 1.25 -9.35 -8.40
N ARG A 380 0.63 -9.57 -7.24
CA ARG A 380 -0.29 -10.68 -7.02
C ARG A 380 -1.65 -10.12 -6.64
N VAL A 381 -2.64 -10.44 -7.44
CA VAL A 381 -4.02 -10.00 -7.26
C VAL A 381 -4.86 -11.22 -6.88
N GLU A 382 -5.42 -11.17 -5.67
CA GLU A 382 -6.34 -12.19 -5.18
C GLU A 382 -7.76 -11.98 -5.77
N ASP A 383 -8.77 -12.70 -5.27
CA ASP A 383 -10.14 -12.56 -5.79
C ASP A 383 -10.77 -11.23 -5.35
N ILE A 384 -10.89 -10.28 -6.29
CA ILE A 384 -11.56 -9.00 -6.07
C ILE A 384 -13.09 -9.15 -6.07
N ARG A 385 -13.82 -8.30 -5.33
CA ARG A 385 -15.29 -8.34 -5.31
C ARG A 385 -15.92 -7.72 -6.55
N VAL A 386 -15.48 -6.54 -6.96
CA VAL A 386 -16.00 -5.79 -8.12
C VAL A 386 -14.88 -4.92 -8.68
N GLY A 387 -14.60 -5.04 -9.98
CA GLY A 387 -13.56 -4.23 -10.62
C GLY A 387 -12.95 -4.92 -11.83
N GLN A 388 -11.81 -4.41 -12.26
CA GLN A 388 -11.02 -4.93 -13.39
C GLN A 388 -9.62 -5.25 -12.90
N LEU A 389 -8.90 -6.15 -13.56
CA LEU A 389 -7.50 -6.38 -13.21
C LEU A 389 -6.66 -5.13 -13.53
N LEU A 390 -6.72 -4.66 -14.78
CA LEU A 390 -6.01 -3.46 -15.24
C LEU A 390 -6.96 -2.53 -15.99
N ASN A 391 -6.76 -1.22 -15.84
CA ASN A 391 -7.44 -0.22 -16.64
C ASN A 391 -6.46 0.87 -17.07
N PHE A 392 -6.00 0.79 -18.32
CA PHE A 392 -5.15 1.80 -18.92
C PHE A 392 -6.01 2.56 -19.92
N ARG A 393 -6.37 3.80 -19.60
CA ARG A 393 -7.30 4.57 -20.41
C ARG A 393 -6.87 6.02 -20.49
N VAL A 394 -6.66 6.52 -21.70
CA VAL A 394 -6.58 7.97 -21.88
C VAL A 394 -7.96 8.57 -21.61
N MET A 395 -8.08 9.24 -20.47
CA MET A 395 -9.35 9.55 -19.85
C MET A 395 -9.82 10.95 -20.26
N TYR A 396 -11.06 11.07 -20.71
CA TYR A 396 -11.77 12.34 -20.69
C TYR A 396 -13.11 12.17 -19.97
N ASN A 397 -13.10 12.55 -18.71
CA ASN A 397 -14.27 12.52 -17.87
C ASN A 397 -14.61 13.95 -17.45
N THR A 398 -15.66 14.53 -18.03
CA THR A 398 -16.02 15.94 -17.82
C THR A 398 -16.38 16.29 -16.37
N LYS A 399 -16.55 15.30 -15.48
CA LYS A 399 -16.70 15.51 -14.04
C LYS A 399 -15.40 15.96 -13.37
N TYR A 400 -14.26 15.43 -13.82
CA TYR A 400 -12.96 15.63 -13.20
C TYR A 400 -11.92 16.27 -14.11
N ASN A 401 -12.15 16.24 -15.43
CA ASN A 401 -11.24 16.67 -16.46
C ASN A 401 -11.82 17.79 -17.33
N THR A 402 -10.94 18.71 -17.68
CA THR A 402 -11.08 19.78 -18.65
C THR A 402 -10.63 19.38 -20.06
N SER A 403 -9.80 18.34 -20.20
CA SER A 403 -9.41 17.73 -21.48
C SER A 403 -8.98 16.26 -21.33
N PRO A 404 -8.90 15.47 -22.43
CA PRO A 404 -8.27 14.15 -22.37
C PRO A 404 -6.78 14.24 -22.02
N GLY A 405 -6.23 13.16 -21.46
CA GLY A 405 -4.77 12.98 -21.39
C GLY A 405 -4.09 12.92 -22.77
N ARG A 406 -2.77 13.01 -22.79
CA ARG A 406 -1.94 12.95 -24.01
C ARG A 406 -1.48 11.54 -24.38
N GLY A 407 -1.56 10.58 -23.46
CA GLY A 407 -1.24 9.19 -23.75
C GLY A 407 -0.65 8.42 -22.58
N ILE A 408 -0.42 7.13 -22.82
CA ILE A 408 0.30 6.20 -21.94
C ILE A 408 1.41 5.56 -22.77
N LYS A 409 2.67 5.63 -22.33
CA LYS A 409 3.80 5.13 -23.12
C LYS A 409 4.80 4.34 -22.27
N ASP A 410 5.39 3.31 -22.87
CA ASP A 410 6.51 2.58 -22.28
C ASP A 410 6.17 1.98 -20.91
N VAL A 411 5.27 0.99 -20.94
CA VAL A 411 4.80 0.25 -19.76
C VAL A 411 5.31 -1.18 -19.83
N LEU A 412 6.06 -1.61 -18.82
CA LEU A 412 6.44 -3.00 -18.62
C LEU A 412 5.62 -3.58 -17.46
N VAL A 413 4.83 -4.61 -17.74
CA VAL A 413 4.12 -5.42 -16.75
C VAL A 413 4.79 -6.78 -16.69
N ARG A 414 5.59 -7.03 -15.66
CA ARG A 414 6.32 -8.27 -15.44
C ARG A 414 5.80 -9.01 -14.20
N ASP A 415 5.69 -10.33 -14.31
CA ASP A 415 5.35 -11.22 -13.19
C ASP A 415 4.03 -10.86 -12.48
N LEU A 416 3.03 -10.39 -13.22
CA LEU A 416 1.70 -10.12 -12.70
C LEU A 416 0.86 -11.41 -12.65
N LYS A 417 0.27 -11.71 -11.51
CA LYS A 417 -0.53 -12.92 -11.27
C LYS A 417 -1.92 -12.55 -10.77
N TYR A 418 -2.96 -13.12 -11.38
CA TYR A 418 -4.34 -13.05 -10.89
C TYR A 418 -4.86 -14.46 -10.60
N THR A 419 -5.35 -14.68 -9.38
CA THR A 419 -5.90 -15.99 -8.94
C THR A 419 -7.39 -15.95 -8.59
N GLY A 420 -8.06 -14.85 -8.97
CA GLY A 420 -9.50 -14.69 -8.75
C GLY A 420 -10.36 -15.11 -9.93
N THR A 421 -11.68 -14.99 -9.75
CA THR A 421 -12.69 -15.39 -10.75
C THR A 421 -13.70 -14.30 -11.09
N LYS A 422 -13.66 -13.17 -10.37
CA LYS A 422 -14.69 -12.11 -10.44
C LYS A 422 -14.24 -10.82 -11.14
N ALA A 423 -12.99 -10.72 -11.56
CA ALA A 423 -12.53 -9.54 -12.29
C ALA A 423 -13.30 -9.41 -13.61
N SER A 424 -13.77 -8.19 -13.86
CA SER A 424 -14.35 -7.79 -15.13
C SER A 424 -13.27 -7.61 -16.19
N MET A 425 -13.70 -7.35 -17.42
CA MET A 425 -12.82 -7.10 -18.56
C MET A 425 -11.88 -5.92 -18.30
N SER A 426 -10.58 -6.16 -18.35
CA SER A 426 -9.55 -5.12 -18.33
C SER A 426 -9.66 -4.25 -19.58
N ILE A 427 -9.39 -2.96 -19.43
CA ILE A 427 -9.57 -1.97 -20.50
C ILE A 427 -8.23 -1.35 -20.88
N PHE A 428 -7.96 -1.30 -22.18
CA PHE A 428 -6.82 -0.61 -22.79
C PHE A 428 -7.36 0.29 -23.90
N VAL A 429 -7.53 1.58 -23.63
CA VAL A 429 -8.21 2.49 -24.57
C VAL A 429 -7.43 3.79 -24.72
N GLY A 430 -6.86 4.01 -25.91
CA GLY A 430 -6.44 5.33 -26.35
C GLY A 430 -7.65 6.19 -26.74
N TYR A 431 -7.48 7.51 -26.78
CA TYR A 431 -8.59 8.44 -27.00
C TYR A 431 -8.82 8.75 -28.48
N ASP A 432 -7.74 9.02 -29.23
CA ASP A 432 -7.74 9.30 -30.67
C ASP A 432 -6.35 8.96 -31.27
N GLU A 433 -6.13 9.31 -32.55
CA GLU A 433 -4.87 9.04 -33.27
C GLU A 433 -3.62 9.70 -32.66
N ASP A 434 -3.79 10.80 -31.91
CA ASP A 434 -2.70 11.55 -31.28
C ASP A 434 -2.52 11.16 -29.80
N ARG A 435 -3.56 10.60 -29.18
CA ARG A 435 -3.65 10.31 -27.74
C ARG A 435 -3.73 8.81 -27.48
N THR A 436 -2.62 8.15 -27.77
CA THR A 436 -2.54 6.69 -27.85
C THR A 436 -2.04 6.04 -26.55
N ILE A 437 -2.22 4.73 -26.48
CA ILE A 437 -1.45 3.85 -25.58
C ILE A 437 -0.40 3.15 -26.44
N SER A 438 0.88 3.28 -26.10
CA SER A 438 1.96 2.73 -26.92
C SER A 438 3.00 1.99 -26.10
N ASN A 439 3.57 0.92 -26.65
CA ASN A 439 4.68 0.16 -26.08
C ASN A 439 4.36 -0.42 -24.70
N VAL A 440 3.31 -1.25 -24.64
CA VAL A 440 2.95 -2.00 -23.44
C VAL A 440 3.45 -3.44 -23.60
N THR A 441 4.35 -3.87 -22.74
CA THR A 441 4.89 -5.24 -22.76
C THR A 441 4.43 -5.97 -21.51
N PHE A 442 3.79 -7.12 -21.70
CA PHE A 442 3.52 -8.08 -20.65
C PHE A 442 4.60 -9.17 -20.69
N GLU A 443 5.29 -9.39 -19.58
CA GLU A 443 6.26 -10.48 -19.39
C GLU A 443 5.75 -11.39 -18.27
N ASN A 444 5.52 -12.67 -18.57
CA ASN A 444 5.07 -13.65 -17.58
C ASN A 444 3.76 -13.27 -16.86
N LEU A 445 2.77 -12.76 -17.61
CA LEU A 445 1.40 -12.57 -17.10
C LEU A 445 0.76 -13.94 -16.85
N VAL A 446 0.27 -14.18 -15.63
CA VAL A 446 -0.41 -15.42 -15.25
C VAL A 446 -1.83 -15.15 -14.77
N ILE A 447 -2.82 -15.71 -15.48
CA ILE A 447 -4.23 -15.66 -15.09
C ILE A 447 -4.69 -17.07 -14.74
N ASN A 448 -5.05 -17.30 -13.47
CA ASN A 448 -5.55 -18.59 -12.98
C ASN A 448 -4.70 -19.80 -13.39
N GLY A 449 -3.37 -19.66 -13.25
CA GLY A 449 -2.38 -20.69 -13.56
C GLY A 449 -1.99 -20.79 -15.04
N LYS A 450 -2.61 -19.99 -15.92
CA LYS A 450 -2.28 -19.95 -17.35
C LYS A 450 -1.35 -18.77 -17.65
N VAL A 451 -0.19 -19.07 -18.22
CA VAL A 451 0.72 -18.06 -18.77
C VAL A 451 0.15 -17.50 -20.08
N ILE A 452 0.08 -16.19 -20.19
CA ILE A 452 -0.46 -15.47 -21.35
C ILE A 452 0.72 -14.98 -22.20
N SER A 453 0.76 -15.40 -23.46
CA SER A 453 1.80 -14.99 -24.41
C SER A 453 1.27 -14.97 -25.85
N ASP A 454 1.91 -14.22 -26.73
CA ASP A 454 1.56 -14.18 -28.15
C ASP A 454 1.85 -15.50 -28.87
N ASN A 455 2.80 -16.29 -28.33
CA ASN A 455 3.21 -17.58 -28.87
C ASN A 455 2.44 -18.78 -28.29
N MET A 456 1.48 -18.56 -27.38
CA MET A 456 0.67 -19.65 -26.83
C MET A 456 -0.22 -20.27 -27.91
N GLN A 457 -0.61 -21.55 -27.75
CA GLN A 457 -1.53 -22.20 -28.68
C GLN A 457 -2.90 -21.48 -28.67
N LYS A 458 -3.28 -20.95 -29.84
CA LYS A 458 -4.59 -20.32 -30.09
C LYS A 458 -4.97 -20.39 -31.58
N PRO A 459 -6.26 -20.30 -31.94
CA PRO A 459 -6.64 -20.13 -33.34
C PRO A 459 -6.04 -18.83 -33.90
N GLY A 460 -5.60 -18.85 -35.17
CA GLY A 460 -4.91 -17.70 -35.77
C GLY A 460 -5.76 -16.43 -35.92
N TRP A 461 -7.07 -16.52 -35.73
CA TRP A 461 -8.01 -15.39 -35.77
C TRP A 461 -8.35 -14.82 -34.39
N TYR A 462 -7.83 -15.41 -33.30
CA TYR A 462 -7.95 -14.88 -31.94
C TYR A 462 -6.76 -13.99 -31.58
N LEU A 463 -7.05 -12.83 -30.98
CA LEU A 463 -6.06 -11.99 -30.34
C LEU A 463 -5.60 -12.62 -29.02
N THR A 464 -4.43 -12.22 -28.52
CA THR A 464 -3.96 -12.67 -27.19
C THR A 464 -4.87 -12.14 -26.08
N THR A 465 -5.36 -10.92 -26.26
CA THR A 465 -6.34 -10.28 -25.36
C THR A 465 -7.65 -11.05 -25.27
N ASP A 466 -8.05 -11.84 -26.27
CA ASP A 466 -9.28 -12.66 -26.21
C ASP A 466 -9.16 -13.86 -25.26
N PHE A 467 -7.93 -14.22 -24.84
CA PHE A 467 -7.67 -15.31 -23.88
C PHE A 467 -7.65 -14.86 -22.42
N ILE A 468 -7.75 -13.56 -22.20
CA ILE A 468 -7.97 -12.94 -20.90
C ILE A 468 -9.23 -12.08 -21.01
N PRO A 469 -9.91 -11.71 -19.92
CA PRO A 469 -10.98 -10.73 -20.05
C PRO A 469 -10.32 -9.36 -20.28
N ALA A 470 -10.00 -9.00 -21.53
CA ALA A 470 -9.41 -7.71 -21.89
C ALA A 470 -9.90 -7.17 -23.25
N TYR A 471 -10.02 -5.85 -23.35
CA TYR A 471 -10.29 -5.13 -24.59
C TYR A 471 -9.23 -4.06 -24.86
N ALA A 472 -8.73 -4.03 -26.09
CA ALA A 472 -7.85 -2.98 -26.61
C ALA A 472 -8.47 -2.34 -27.86
N ASN A 473 -8.54 -1.01 -27.92
CA ASN A 473 -9.07 -0.30 -29.09
C ASN A 473 -8.00 -0.03 -30.17
N GLU A 474 -8.41 0.58 -31.29
CA GLU A 474 -7.58 0.89 -32.44
C GLU A 474 -6.43 1.89 -32.16
N HIS A 475 -6.48 2.60 -31.02
CA HIS A 475 -5.48 3.57 -30.58
C HIS A 475 -4.46 2.98 -29.61
N VAL A 476 -4.41 1.65 -29.51
CA VAL A 476 -3.37 0.93 -28.76
C VAL A 476 -2.35 0.31 -29.73
N HIS A 477 -1.08 0.64 -29.53
CA HIS A 477 0.00 0.28 -30.44
C HIS A 477 1.12 -0.46 -29.71
N ASN A 478 1.71 -1.47 -30.37
CA ASN A 478 2.82 -2.26 -29.84
C ASN A 478 2.54 -2.88 -28.46
N MET A 479 1.32 -3.37 -28.24
CA MET A 479 1.02 -4.21 -27.07
C MET A 479 1.48 -5.64 -27.34
N THR A 480 2.34 -6.18 -26.50
CA THR A 480 2.92 -7.52 -26.68
C THR A 480 2.85 -8.36 -25.41
N PHE A 481 2.78 -9.68 -25.57
CA PHE A 481 2.74 -10.64 -24.47
C PHE A 481 3.83 -11.70 -24.65
N THR A 482 4.77 -11.76 -23.71
CA THR A 482 5.91 -12.67 -23.77
C THR A 482 5.96 -13.59 -22.55
N SER A 483 6.58 -14.75 -22.74
CA SER A 483 6.90 -15.71 -21.68
C SER A 483 8.42 -15.91 -21.68
N THR A 484 9.08 -15.63 -20.57
CA THR A 484 10.53 -15.83 -20.37
C THR A 484 10.82 -16.98 -19.42
#